data_AF-A0A497T9W6-F1
#
_entry.id   AF-A0A497T9W6-F1
#
_cell.length_a   1.000
_cell.length_b   1.000
_cell.length_c   1.000
_cell.angle_alpha   90.00
_cell.angle_beta   90.00
_cell.angle_gamma   90.00
#
_symmetry.space_group_name_H-M   'P 1'
#
loop_
_entity.id
_entity.type
_entity.pdbx_description
1 polymer ?
#
loop_
_entity_poly.entity_id
_entity_poly.type
_entity_poly.pdbx_seq_one_letter_code
_entity_poly.pdbx_strand_id
1 'polypeptide(L)'
;MKMTEEEVKEEEISEEKLPFPNAAVVRLLRANLDKDKIIKKEVKIAVNRWLGELCEAVAKELNKTPYTTVTRYDFEKATEIYRKLEKFAEEKERILAHLEAIKKDIERLEKDLGKEEA
;
A
#
# COMPACT_ATOMS: atom_id res chain seq x y z
N MET A 1 -25.21 26.77 9.70
CA MET A 1 -23.91 26.22 10.14
C MET A 1 -22.90 26.57 9.06
N LYS A 2 -22.10 27.61 9.29
CA LYS A 2 -21.22 28.21 8.27
C LYS A 2 -20.04 27.28 7.99
N MET A 3 -19.82 27.00 6.71
CA MET A 3 -18.60 26.42 6.18
C MET A 3 -17.43 27.33 6.59
N THR A 4 -16.49 26.80 7.36
CA THR A 4 -15.24 27.52 7.65
C THR A 4 -14.29 27.27 6.50
N GLU A 5 -14.31 28.19 5.53
CA GLU A 5 -13.34 28.40 4.45
C GLU A 5 -11.92 28.79 4.96
N GLU A 6 -11.57 28.46 6.21
CA GLU A 6 -10.41 29.06 6.91
C GLU A 6 -9.17 28.17 7.07
N GLU A 7 -9.10 27.00 6.43
CA GLU A 7 -7.85 26.19 6.38
C GLU A 7 -7.26 26.04 4.97
N VAL A 8 -7.54 26.99 4.08
CA VAL A 8 -6.76 27.20 2.84
C VAL A 8 -5.96 28.49 2.97
N LYS A 9 -5.28 28.69 4.11
CA LYS A 9 -4.10 29.55 4.11
C LYS A 9 -2.94 28.70 3.63
N GLU A 10 -2.64 28.87 2.35
CA GLU A 10 -1.36 28.55 1.75
C GLU A 10 -0.27 29.25 2.57
N GLU A 11 0.20 28.61 3.64
CA GLU A 11 1.57 28.81 4.05
C GLU A 11 2.40 28.37 2.85
N GLU A 12 3.10 29.31 2.24
CA GLU A 12 4.21 29.09 1.32
C GLU A 12 5.15 28.07 1.99
N ILE A 13 4.87 26.79 1.75
CA ILE A 13 5.86 25.74 1.91
C ILE A 13 6.87 26.13 0.86
N SER A 14 8.10 26.48 1.27
CA SER A 14 9.18 26.63 0.30
C SER A 14 9.11 25.40 -0.60
N GLU A 15 8.77 25.61 -1.87
CA GLU A 15 8.57 24.57 -2.88
C GLU A 15 9.92 23.91 -3.22
N GLU A 16 10.57 23.32 -2.22
CA GLU A 16 11.62 22.34 -2.44
C GLU A 16 10.96 21.16 -3.16
N LYS A 17 10.94 21.25 -4.49
CA LYS A 17 10.64 20.22 -5.50
C LYS A 17 9.82 19.06 -4.96
N LEU A 18 8.58 19.32 -4.58
CA LEU A 18 7.64 18.24 -4.36
C LEU A 18 7.28 17.60 -5.71
N PRO A 19 7.25 16.26 -5.81
CA PRO A 19 6.96 15.56 -7.07
C PRO A 19 5.53 15.82 -7.58
N PHE A 20 4.59 16.17 -6.68
CA PHE A 20 3.20 16.45 -7.03
C PHE A 20 2.69 17.75 -6.42
N PRO A 21 1.61 18.34 -6.98
CA PRO A 21 0.91 19.46 -6.36
C PRO A 21 0.34 19.07 -4.99
N ASN A 22 0.88 19.66 -3.92
CA ASN A 22 0.52 19.28 -2.55
C ASN A 22 -0.97 19.45 -2.25
N ALA A 23 -1.62 20.48 -2.80
CA ALA A 23 -3.05 20.69 -2.65
C ALA A 23 -3.90 19.52 -3.20
N ALA A 24 -3.49 18.93 -4.33
CA ALA A 24 -4.21 17.80 -4.92
C ALA A 24 -4.09 16.55 -4.03
N VAL A 25 -2.89 16.28 -3.51
CA VAL A 25 -2.63 15.17 -2.58
C VAL A 25 -3.45 15.34 -1.29
N VAL A 26 -3.45 16.55 -0.71
CA VAL A 26 -4.21 16.85 0.51
C VAL A 26 -5.72 16.69 0.31
N ARG A 27 -6.27 17.12 -0.84
CA ARG A 27 -7.69 16.90 -1.17
C ARG A 27 -8.05 15.43 -1.21
N LEU A 28 -7.22 14.60 -1.84
CA LEU A 28 -7.43 13.14 -1.89
C LEU A 28 -7.39 12.52 -0.48
N LEU A 29 -6.45 12.97 0.37
CA LEU A 29 -6.38 12.53 1.75
C LEU A 29 -7.63 12.90 2.54
N ARG A 30 -8.08 14.15 2.43
CA ARG A 30 -9.28 14.65 3.12
C ARG A 30 -10.56 13.95 2.69
N ALA A 31 -10.63 13.47 1.46
CA ALA A 31 -11.78 12.70 0.97
C ALA A 31 -11.90 11.31 1.63
N ASN A 32 -10.81 10.77 2.17
CA ASN A 32 -10.75 9.40 2.72
C ASN A 32 -10.49 9.35 4.24
N LEU A 33 -10.19 10.49 4.88
CA LEU A 33 -10.02 10.60 6.32
C LEU A 33 -11.29 11.14 6.98
N ASP A 34 -11.49 10.77 8.25
CA ASP A 34 -12.57 11.34 9.08
C ASP A 34 -12.44 12.87 9.18
N LYS A 35 -13.59 13.55 9.20
CA LYS A 35 -13.68 15.02 9.11
C LYS A 35 -13.01 15.75 10.27
N ASP A 36 -12.90 15.10 11.42
CA ASP A 36 -12.32 15.61 12.66
C ASP A 36 -10.80 15.44 12.74
N LYS A 37 -10.19 14.64 11.87
CA LYS A 37 -8.74 14.42 11.88
C LYS A 37 -8.02 15.68 11.41
N ILE A 38 -6.91 16.05 12.05
CA ILE A 38 -6.06 17.18 11.61
C ILE A 38 -4.78 16.63 10.97
N ILE A 39 -4.48 17.04 9.73
CA ILE A 39 -3.28 16.59 9.02
C ILE A 39 -2.16 17.60 9.24
N LYS A 40 -1.12 17.20 9.97
CA LYS A 40 0.09 18.02 10.16
C LYS A 40 0.84 18.26 8.84
N LYS A 41 1.53 19.40 8.74
CA LYS A 41 2.32 19.80 7.56
C LYS A 41 3.33 18.72 7.11
N GLU A 42 4.05 18.14 8.07
CA GLU A 42 5.03 17.07 7.83
C GLU A 42 4.41 15.84 7.14
N VAL A 43 3.19 15.45 7.54
CA VAL A 43 2.49 14.31 6.96
C VAL A 43 2.07 14.61 5.51
N LYS A 44 1.63 15.84 5.23
CA LYS A 44 1.28 16.27 3.86
C LYS A 44 2.51 16.14 2.93
N ILE A 45 3.67 16.61 3.40
CA ILE A 45 4.94 16.53 2.66
C ILE A 45 5.40 15.08 2.50
N ALA A 46 5.36 14.28 3.57
CA ALA A 46 5.79 12.88 3.54
C ALA A 46 4.96 12.05 2.55
N VAL A 47 3.64 12.22 2.55
CA VAL A 47 2.76 11.53 1.61
C VAL A 47 3.07 11.93 0.17
N ASN A 48 3.31 13.21 -0.09
CA ASN A 48 3.67 13.68 -1.42
C ASN A 48 4.97 13.03 -1.92
N ARG A 49 6.02 13.00 -1.08
CA ARG A 49 7.29 12.35 -1.39
C ARG A 49 7.13 10.85 -1.63
N TRP A 50 6.37 10.17 -0.77
CA TRP A 50 6.08 8.75 -0.90
C TRP A 50 5.34 8.40 -2.20
N LEU A 51 4.39 9.23 -2.63
CA LEU A 51 3.76 9.08 -3.94
C LEU A 51 4.78 9.21 -5.09
N GLY A 52 5.78 10.07 -4.91
CA GLY A 52 6.90 10.22 -5.86
C GLY A 52 7.73 8.94 -5.95
N GLU A 53 8.15 8.42 -4.81
CA GLU A 53 8.89 7.16 -4.71
C GLU A 53 8.11 5.99 -5.33
N LEU A 54 6.79 5.94 -5.12
CA LEU A 54 5.92 4.94 -5.74
C LEU A 54 5.91 5.07 -7.27
N CYS A 55 5.80 6.30 -7.78
CA CYS A 55 5.84 6.56 -9.22
C CYS A 55 7.20 6.16 -9.83
N GLU A 56 8.30 6.46 -9.15
CA GLU A 56 9.64 6.04 -9.56
C GLU A 56 9.78 4.51 -9.58
N ALA A 57 9.23 3.82 -8.59
CA ALA A 57 9.27 2.36 -8.53
C ALA A 57 8.49 1.73 -9.70
N VAL A 58 7.29 2.24 -9.99
CA VAL A 58 6.50 1.81 -11.15
C VAL A 58 7.25 2.11 -12.46
N ALA A 59 7.87 3.29 -12.58
CA ALA A 59 8.64 3.66 -13.77
C ALA A 59 9.86 2.75 -13.98
N LYS A 60 10.58 2.38 -12.91
CA LYS A 60 11.69 1.41 -12.97
C LYS A 60 11.21 0.03 -13.43
N GLU A 61 10.03 -0.40 -13.00
CA GLU A 61 9.44 -1.66 -13.43
C GLU A 61 9.02 -1.61 -14.91
N LEU A 62 8.37 -0.52 -15.33
CA LEU A 62 8.01 -0.28 -16.73
C LEU A 62 9.23 -0.26 -17.65
N ASN A 63 10.36 0.27 -17.18
CA ASN A 63 11.61 0.31 -17.94
C ASN A 63 12.24 -1.08 -18.15
N LYS A 64 11.76 -2.13 -17.48
CA LYS A 64 12.17 -3.51 -17.76
C LYS A 64 11.52 -4.07 -19.02
N THR A 65 10.47 -3.41 -19.54
CA THR A 65 9.85 -3.81 -20.80
C THR A 65 10.85 -3.55 -21.95
N PRO A 66 11.11 -4.53 -22.84
CA PRO A 66 12.12 -4.42 -23.89
C PRO A 66 11.69 -3.52 -25.07
N TYR A 67 10.47 -3.00 -25.03
CA TYR A 67 9.88 -2.19 -26.09
C TYR A 67 9.96 -0.70 -25.74
N THR A 68 10.12 0.13 -26.76
CA THR A 68 10.17 1.60 -26.61
C THR A 68 8.83 2.21 -26.22
N THR A 69 7.73 1.52 -26.53
CA THR A 69 6.38 1.95 -26.19
C THR A 69 5.88 1.18 -24.99
N VAL A 70 5.51 1.89 -23.93
CA VAL A 70 4.86 1.32 -22.75
C VAL A 70 3.35 1.24 -23.01
N THR A 71 2.78 0.04 -22.86
CA THR A 71 1.35 -0.20 -23.06
C THR A 71 0.59 -0.25 -21.75
N ARG A 72 -0.75 -0.23 -21.82
CA ARG A 72 -1.61 -0.45 -20.65
C ARG A 72 -1.33 -1.80 -19.98
N TYR A 73 -0.97 -2.82 -20.75
CA TYR A 73 -0.61 -4.14 -20.21
C TYR A 73 0.67 -4.07 -19.37
N ASP A 74 1.69 -3.33 -19.83
CA ASP A 74 2.92 -3.13 -19.06
C ASP A 74 2.65 -2.41 -17.74
N PHE A 75 1.76 -1.41 -17.75
CA PHE A 75 1.34 -0.70 -16.53
C PHE A 75 0.58 -1.60 -15.55
N GLU A 76 -0.36 -2.42 -16.05
CA GLU A 76 -1.09 -3.37 -15.21
C GLU A 76 -0.13 -4.37 -14.54
N LYS A 77 0.85 -4.87 -15.30
CA LYS A 77 1.90 -5.76 -14.77
C LYS A 77 2.79 -5.05 -13.74
N ALA A 78 3.23 -3.82 -14.02
CA ALA A 78 4.08 -3.05 -13.10
C ALA A 78 3.36 -2.66 -11.80
N THR A 79 2.04 -2.45 -11.85
CA THR A 79 1.23 -2.10 -10.67
C THR A 79 0.66 -3.32 -9.95
N GLU A 80 0.79 -4.51 -10.52
CA GLU A 80 0.22 -5.75 -9.99
C GLU A 80 0.74 -6.08 -8.59
N ILE A 81 2.04 -5.84 -8.33
CA ILE A 81 2.68 -6.08 -7.03
C ILE A 81 1.99 -5.27 -5.92
N TYR A 82 1.66 -4.01 -6.21
CA TYR A 82 1.01 -3.11 -5.25
C TYR A 82 -0.47 -3.44 -5.07
N ARG A 83 -1.15 -3.90 -6.13
CA ARG A 83 -2.58 -4.31 -6.06
C ARG A 83 -2.79 -5.66 -5.37
N LYS A 84 -1.82 -6.56 -5.48
CA LYS A 84 -1.86 -7.89 -4.86
C LYS A 84 -1.34 -7.89 -3.42
N LEU A 85 -0.77 -6.79 -2.92
CA LEU A 85 -0.20 -6.75 -1.57
C LEU A 85 -1.25 -7.01 -0.47
N GLU A 86 -2.46 -6.44 -0.60
CA GLU A 86 -3.57 -6.75 0.30
C GLU A 86 -3.95 -8.24 0.24
N LYS A 87 -4.04 -8.80 -0.97
CA LYS A 87 -4.31 -10.23 -1.16
C LYS A 87 -3.20 -11.12 -0.61
N PHE A 88 -1.94 -10.68 -0.66
CA PHE A 88 -0.81 -11.44 -0.16
C PHE A 88 -0.87 -11.65 1.36
N ALA A 89 -1.35 -10.65 2.11
CA ALA A 89 -1.54 -10.78 3.56
C ALA A 89 -2.64 -11.80 3.88
N GLU A 90 -3.77 -11.75 3.17
CA GLU A 90 -4.87 -12.72 3.30
C GLU A 90 -4.43 -14.14 2.90
N GLU A 91 -3.68 -14.25 1.80
CA GLU A 91 -3.15 -15.53 1.31
C GLU A 91 -2.15 -16.13 2.30
N LYS A 92 -1.32 -15.29 2.94
CA LYS A 92 -0.37 -15.71 3.98
C LYS A 92 -1.11 -16.29 5.19
N GLU A 93 -2.14 -15.59 5.69
CA GLU A 93 -2.97 -16.09 6.80
C GLU A 93 -3.65 -17.41 6.43
N ARG A 94 -4.17 -17.53 5.20
CA ARG A 94 -4.76 -18.77 4.69
C ARG A 94 -3.74 -19.93 4.68
N ILE A 95 -2.52 -19.69 4.18
CA ILE A 95 -1.45 -20.70 4.15
C ILE A 95 -1.03 -21.12 5.55
N LEU A 96 -0.92 -20.18 6.49
CA LEU A 96 -0.62 -20.46 7.89
C LEU A 96 -1.71 -21.32 8.53
N ALA A 97 -2.98 -21.02 8.28
CA ALA A 97 -4.10 -21.83 8.76
C ALA A 97 -4.07 -23.25 8.19
N HIS A 98 -3.73 -23.41 6.90
CA HIS A 98 -3.55 -24.73 6.29
C HIS A 98 -2.37 -25.51 6.87
N LEU A 99 -1.24 -24.85 7.14
CA LEU A 99 -0.08 -25.47 7.78
C LEU A 99 -0.43 -25.98 9.19
N GLU A 100 -1.18 -25.19 9.96
CA GLU A 100 -1.62 -25.57 11.29
C GLU A 100 -2.60 -26.75 11.24
N ALA A 101 -3.49 -26.80 10.24
CA ALA A 101 -4.39 -27.93 10.02
C ALA A 101 -3.60 -29.21 9.68
N ILE A 102 -2.63 -29.13 8.76
CA ILE A 102 -1.77 -30.26 8.40
C ILE A 102 -0.98 -30.75 9.63
N LYS A 103 -0.47 -29.83 10.46
CA LYS A 103 0.23 -30.21 11.69
C LYS A 103 -0.66 -30.98 12.65
N LYS A 104 -1.91 -30.54 12.85
CA LYS A 104 -2.89 -31.27 13.67
C LYS A 104 -3.25 -32.63 13.08
N ASP A 105 -3.34 -32.72 11.77
CA ASP A 105 -3.57 -34.00 11.09
C ASP A 105 -2.38 -34.95 11.29
N ILE A 106 -1.15 -34.44 11.26
CA ILE A 106 0.06 -35.20 11.58
C ILE A 106 0.03 -35.65 13.05
N GLU A 107 -0.24 -34.77 14.01
CA GLU A 107 -0.33 -35.11 15.44
C GLU A 107 -1.39 -36.19 15.69
N ARG A 108 -2.53 -36.10 15.01
CA ARG A 108 -3.60 -37.10 15.06
C ARG A 108 -3.13 -38.44 14.51
N LEU A 109 -2.48 -38.45 13.34
CA LEU A 109 -1.93 -39.66 12.73
C LEU A 109 -0.86 -40.30 13.61
N GLU A 110 0.01 -39.51 14.25
CA GLU A 110 1.03 -40.01 15.17
C GLU A 110 0.41 -40.68 16.40
N LYS A 111 -0.66 -40.10 16.94
CA LYS A 111 -1.44 -40.68 18.03
C LYS A 111 -2.15 -41.98 17.61
N ASP A 112 -2.76 -41.99 16.42
CA ASP A 112 -3.44 -43.17 15.87
C ASP A 112 -2.46 -44.31 15.53
N LEU A 113 -1.22 -43.98 15.16
CA LEU A 113 -0.13 -44.93 14.92
C LEU A 113 0.57 -45.41 16.21
N GLY A 114 0.13 -44.96 17.38
CA GLY A 114 0.66 -45.42 18.65
C GLY A 114 2.11 -45.00 18.89
N LYS A 115 2.55 -43.85 18.38
CA LYS A 115 3.78 -43.22 18.89
C LYS A 115 3.51 -42.79 20.33
N GLU A 116 3.75 -43.71 21.26
CA GLU A 116 3.92 -43.39 22.67
C GLU A 116 5.15 -42.50 22.80
N GLU A 117 5.00 -41.39 23.52
CA GLU A 117 6.11 -40.58 24.00
C GLU A 117 7.08 -41.52 24.74
N ALA A 118 8.30 -41.64 24.22
CA ALA A 118 9.42 -42.29 24.92
C ALA A 118 10.04 -41.32 25.94
#